data_AF-A0A376FCA6-F1
#
_entry.id   AF-A0A376FCA6-F1
#
_cell.length_a   1.000
_cell.length_b   1.000
_cell.length_c   1.000
_cell.angle_alpha   90.00
_cell.angle_beta   90.00
_cell.angle_gamma   90.00
#
_symmetry.space_group_name_H-M   'P 1'
#
loop_
_entity.id
_entity.type
_entity.pdbx_description
1 polymer ?
#
loop_
_entity_poly.entity_id
_entity_poly.type
_entity_poly.pdbx_seq_one_letter_code
_entity_poly.pdbx_strand_id
1 'polypeptide(L)'
;MACNCFKDIKERMDARLREAVASNCAEVDESDFDNRVFILEKGDFCNVMLPYRFRYYRRKKNGEPEQRCTNADTRIAINYCPFCGTKFNGKATSNEEVTA
;
A
#
# COMPACT_ATOMS: atom_id res chain seq x y z
N MET A 1 -10.04 -6.84 8.65
CA MET A 1 -8.92 -5.93 8.92
C MET A 1 -9.04 -5.45 10.35
N ALA A 2 -7.94 -5.34 11.10
CA ALA A 2 -7.88 -5.01 12.53
C ALA A 2 -8.40 -3.61 12.88
N CYS A 3 -8.54 -2.73 11.89
CA CYS A 3 -9.09 -1.38 12.04
C CYS A 3 -9.75 -0.93 10.73
N ASN A 4 -10.50 0.18 10.81
CA ASN A 4 -11.18 0.79 9.66
C ASN A 4 -10.45 2.01 9.08
N CYS A 5 -9.25 2.33 9.57
CA CYS A 5 -8.60 3.61 9.26
C CYS A 5 -8.37 3.85 7.76
N PHE A 6 -8.01 2.83 6.97
CA PHE A 6 -7.87 3.00 5.52
C PHE A 6 -9.19 3.41 4.87
N LYS A 7 -10.32 2.82 5.28
CA LYS A 7 -11.64 3.22 4.78
C LYS A 7 -11.94 4.67 5.19
N ASP A 8 -11.80 4.99 6.47
CA ASP A 8 -12.15 6.30 7.01
C ASP A 8 -11.29 7.43 6.41
N ILE A 9 -9.98 7.18 6.25
CA ILE A 9 -9.06 8.14 5.63
C ILE A 9 -9.37 8.31 4.14
N LYS A 10 -9.69 7.23 3.42
CA LYS A 10 -10.11 7.31 2.01
C LYS A 10 -11.32 8.25 1.87
N GLU A 11 -12.37 8.02 2.64
CA GLU A 11 -13.60 8.83 2.57
C GLU A 11 -13.34 10.30 2.91
N ARG A 12 -12.53 10.56 3.95
CA ARG A 12 -12.17 11.93 4.33
C ARG A 12 -11.30 12.63 3.29
N MET A 13 -10.37 11.90 2.67
CA MET A 13 -9.50 12.46 1.64
C MET A 13 -10.28 12.76 0.37
N ASP A 14 -11.14 11.85 -0.09
CA ASP A 14 -12.00 12.07 -1.26
C ASP A 14 -12.88 13.31 -1.08
N ALA A 15 -13.56 13.43 0.07
CA ALA A 15 -14.38 14.60 0.39
C ALA A 15 -13.57 15.91 0.35
N ARG A 16 -12.40 15.95 1.00
CA ARG A 16 -11.54 17.15 1.03
C ARG A 16 -10.99 17.52 -0.34
N LEU A 17 -10.60 16.55 -1.15
CA LEU A 17 -10.06 16.82 -2.48
C LEU A 17 -11.17 17.37 -3.39
N ARG A 18 -12.37 16.78 -3.37
CA ARG A 18 -13.53 17.29 -4.13
C ARG A 18 -13.89 18.71 -3.75
N GLU A 19 -13.90 19.03 -2.46
CA GLU A 19 -14.10 20.41 -1.99
C GLU A 19 -13.02 21.36 -2.53
N ALA A 20 -11.74 20.96 -2.46
CA ALA A 20 -10.62 21.77 -2.91
C ALA A 20 -10.61 22.05 -4.42
N VAL A 21 -11.16 21.15 -5.24
CA VAL A 21 -11.21 21.30 -6.71
C VAL A 21 -12.61 21.55 -7.26
N ALA A 22 -13.60 21.85 -6.41
CA ALA A 22 -15.02 21.89 -6.76
C ALA A 22 -15.35 22.81 -7.95
N SER A 23 -14.61 23.93 -8.10
CA SER A 23 -14.80 24.87 -9.22
C SER A 23 -14.21 24.41 -10.55
N ASN A 24 -13.30 23.44 -10.53
CA ASN A 24 -12.46 23.07 -11.68
C ASN A 24 -12.54 21.57 -12.04
N CYS A 25 -13.24 20.75 -11.26
CA CYS A 25 -13.33 19.31 -11.46
C CYS A 25 -14.65 18.95 -12.14
N ALA A 26 -14.59 18.57 -13.42
CA ALA A 26 -15.75 18.12 -14.17
C ALA A 26 -16.17 16.69 -13.81
N GLU A 27 -15.20 15.80 -13.59
CA GLU A 27 -15.41 14.39 -13.23
C GLU A 27 -14.17 13.87 -12.47
N VAL A 28 -14.38 12.91 -11.57
CA VAL A 28 -13.29 12.20 -10.88
C VAL A 28 -13.18 10.79 -11.47
N ASP A 29 -12.05 10.50 -12.12
CA ASP A 29 -11.74 9.18 -12.69
C ASP A 29 -11.49 8.13 -11.59
N GLU A 30 -10.55 8.39 -10.67
CA GLU A 30 -10.24 7.51 -9.54
C GLU A 30 -9.89 8.30 -8.27
N SER A 31 -10.25 7.74 -7.10
CA SER A 31 -9.90 8.27 -5.77
C SER A 31 -9.72 7.09 -4.80
N ASP A 32 -8.49 6.60 -4.67
CA ASP A 32 -8.12 5.50 -3.78
C ASP A 32 -6.62 5.56 -3.41
N PHE A 33 -6.20 4.67 -2.51
CA PHE A 33 -4.77 4.46 -2.25
C PHE A 33 -4.12 3.73 -3.43
N ASP A 34 -2.95 4.21 -3.86
CA ASP A 34 -2.11 3.49 -4.82
C ASP A 34 -1.48 2.23 -4.18
N ASN A 35 -1.04 1.27 -4.99
CA ASN A 35 -0.39 0.02 -4.58
C ASN A 35 -1.24 -0.85 -3.64
N ARG A 36 -2.56 -0.91 -3.90
CA ARG A 36 -3.43 -1.92 -3.29
C ARG A 36 -2.94 -3.33 -3.64
N VAL A 37 -2.97 -4.21 -2.66
CA VAL A 37 -2.54 -5.61 -2.79
C VAL A 37 -3.68 -6.56 -2.48
N PHE A 38 -3.80 -7.59 -3.30
CA PHE A 38 -4.63 -8.75 -3.02
C PHE A 38 -3.81 -9.79 -2.25
N ILE A 39 -4.25 -10.10 -1.05
CA ILE A 39 -3.65 -11.13 -0.21
C ILE A 39 -4.58 -12.34 -0.27
N LEU A 40 -4.08 -13.43 -0.87
CA LEU A 40 -4.86 -14.67 -1.07
C LEU A 40 -5.04 -15.46 0.23
N GLU A 41 -4.26 -15.14 1.26
CA GLU A 41 -4.35 -15.76 2.57
C GLU A 41 -5.49 -15.14 3.39
N LYS A 42 -6.29 -15.99 4.05
CA LYS A 42 -7.31 -15.55 4.99
C LYS A 42 -6.63 -14.99 6.24
N GLY A 43 -7.03 -13.78 6.63
CA GLY A 43 -6.50 -13.16 7.82
C GLY A 43 -6.65 -11.65 7.81
N ASP A 44 -5.95 -11.05 8.75
CA ASP A 44 -5.90 -9.63 8.98
C ASP A 44 -4.58 -9.05 8.50
N PHE A 45 -4.61 -8.44 7.32
CA PHE A 45 -3.43 -7.85 6.68
C PHE A 45 -3.73 -6.43 6.20
N CYS A 46 -2.67 -5.63 6.06
CA CYS A 46 -2.74 -4.35 5.36
C CYS A 46 -2.95 -4.60 3.86
N ASN A 47 -3.98 -3.99 3.27
CA ASN A 47 -4.29 -4.11 1.84
C ASN A 47 -3.58 -3.07 0.97
N VAL A 48 -2.64 -2.30 1.53
CA VAL A 48 -1.81 -1.30 0.85
C VAL A 48 -0.35 -1.56 1.23
N MET A 49 0.54 -1.53 0.25
CA MET A 49 1.99 -1.55 0.49
C MET A 49 2.60 -0.20 0.14
N LEU A 50 3.60 0.22 0.92
CA LEU A 50 4.32 1.45 0.64
C LEU A 50 5.35 1.20 -0.48
N PRO A 51 5.25 1.89 -1.64
CA PRO A 51 6.27 1.76 -2.68
C PRO A 51 7.58 2.42 -2.26
N TYR A 52 8.70 1.76 -2.53
CA TYR A 52 10.05 2.31 -2.36
C TYR A 52 10.78 2.29 -3.70
N ARG A 53 11.05 3.47 -4.27
CA ARG A 53 11.72 3.61 -5.55
C ARG A 53 13.23 3.58 -5.37
N PHE A 54 13.91 2.66 -6.03
CA PHE A 54 15.37 2.56 -6.04
C PHE A 54 15.85 2.32 -7.46
N ARG A 55 16.48 3.34 -8.03
CA ARG A 55 16.93 3.34 -9.43
C ARG A 55 18.42 3.63 -9.46
N TYR A 56 19.15 2.86 -10.26
CA TYR A 56 20.60 2.96 -10.31
C TYR A 56 21.11 2.69 -11.72
N TYR A 57 22.28 3.23 -12.05
CA TYR A 57 23.00 2.87 -13.27
C TYR A 57 24.02 1.80 -12.91
N ARG A 58 23.97 0.66 -13.60
CA ARG A 58 24.99 -0.38 -13.42
C ARG A 58 26.35 0.15 -13.86
N ARG A 59 27.41 -0.38 -13.27
CA ARG A 59 28.78 -0.09 -13.71
C ARG A 59 29.15 -1.02 -14.85
N LYS A 60 29.69 -0.45 -15.93
CA LYS A 60 30.36 -1.18 -17.00
C LYS A 60 31.69 -1.76 -16.49
N LYS A 61 32.31 -2.64 -17.29
CA LYS A 61 33.66 -3.18 -17.00
C LYS A 61 34.74 -2.11 -16.87
N ASN A 62 34.59 -0.97 -17.56
CA ASN A 62 35.51 0.17 -17.49
C ASN A 62 35.21 1.12 -16.30
N GLY A 63 34.26 0.79 -15.43
CA GLY A 63 33.90 1.58 -14.25
C GLY A 63 32.90 2.72 -14.51
N GLU A 64 32.63 3.06 -15.77
CA GLU A 64 31.63 4.07 -16.12
C GLU A 64 30.20 3.56 -15.93
N PRO A 65 29.21 4.45 -15.70
CA PRO A 65 27.81 4.05 -15.68
C PRO A 65 27.31 3.58 -17.05
N GLU A 66 26.45 2.58 -17.07
CA GLU A 66 25.61 2.24 -18.21
C GLU A 66 24.69 3.42 -18.56
N GLN A 67 24.34 3.60 -19.84
CA GLN A 67 23.40 4.64 -20.28
C GLN A 67 21.98 4.37 -19.77
N ARG A 68 21.60 3.08 -19.64
CA ARG A 68 20.27 2.66 -19.22
C ARG A 68 20.16 2.64 -17.70
N CYS A 69 19.17 3.33 -17.16
CA CYS A 69 18.81 3.25 -15.75
C CYS A 69 18.16 1.89 -15.45
N THR A 70 18.59 1.25 -14.37
CA THR A 70 18.04 0.01 -13.86
C THR A 70 17.06 0.31 -12.74
N ASN A 71 15.85 -0.25 -12.83
CA ASN A 71 14.85 -0.17 -11.78
C ASN A 71 15.01 -1.36 -10.83
N ALA A 72 15.19 -1.08 -9.55
CA ALA A 72 15.18 -2.04 -8.46
C ALA A 72 14.22 -1.58 -7.36
N ASP A 73 13.10 -1.00 -7.78
CA ASP A 73 12.00 -0.58 -6.92
C ASP A 73 11.48 -1.80 -6.12
N THR A 74 11.13 -1.57 -4.85
CA THR A 74 10.56 -2.59 -3.95
C THR A 74 9.32 -2.04 -3.24
N ARG A 75 8.66 -2.88 -2.44
CA ARG A 75 7.50 -2.49 -1.63
C ARG A 75 7.70 -2.94 -0.19
N ILE A 76 7.26 -2.12 0.75
CA ILE A 76 7.34 -2.40 2.18
C ILE A 76 5.98 -2.91 2.65
N ALA A 77 5.97 -4.13 3.19
CA ALA A 77 4.80 -4.69 3.87
C ALA A 77 4.62 -4.02 5.23
N ILE A 78 3.39 -3.60 5.52
CA ILE A 78 3.06 -2.83 6.72
C ILE A 78 2.40 -3.77 7.74
N ASN A 79 3.02 -3.91 8.91
CA ASN A 79 2.52 -4.76 10.00
C ASN A 79 1.67 -4.01 11.04
N TYR A 80 1.67 -2.67 11.00
CA TYR A 80 0.92 -1.81 11.92
C TYR A 80 0.20 -0.74 11.12
N CYS A 81 -1.07 -0.48 11.42
CA CYS A 81 -1.82 0.60 10.79
C CYS A 81 -1.06 1.93 10.94
N PRO A 82 -0.73 2.63 9.83
CA PRO A 82 0.05 3.87 9.90
C PRO A 82 -0.74 5.04 10.50
N PHE A 83 -2.06 4.89 10.71
CA PHE A 83 -2.94 5.93 11.22
C PHE A 83 -3.24 5.78 12.72
N CYS A 84 -3.43 4.56 13.21
CA CYS A 84 -3.81 4.30 14.62
C CYS A 84 -2.84 3.39 15.38
N GLY A 85 -1.82 2.83 14.71
CA GLY A 85 -0.83 1.96 15.35
C GLY A 85 -1.30 0.54 15.67
N THR A 86 -2.55 0.16 15.36
CA THR A 86 -3.04 -1.21 15.57
C THR A 86 -2.24 -2.21 14.73
N LYS A 87 -1.75 -3.29 15.35
CA LYS A 87 -1.04 -4.37 14.65
C LYS A 87 -2.00 -5.20 13.80
N PHE A 88 -1.59 -5.52 12.59
CA PHE A 88 -2.27 -6.51 11.75
C PHE A 88 -1.84 -7.91 12.19
N ASN A 89 -2.80 -8.77 12.55
CA ASN A 89 -2.51 -10.07 13.16
C ASN A 89 -2.13 -11.17 12.15
N GLY A 90 -2.19 -10.87 10.85
CA GLY A 90 -1.83 -11.81 9.79
C GLY A 90 -2.83 -12.96 9.71
N LYS A 91 -2.31 -14.19 9.59
CA LYS A 91 -3.12 -15.41 9.35
C LYS A 91 -4.18 -15.60 10.43
N ALA A 92 -5.37 -16.05 10.02
CA ALA A 92 -6.34 -16.57 10.98
C ALA A 92 -5.77 -17.83 11.66
N THR A 93 -5.66 -17.85 12.99
CA THR A 93 -5.29 -19.05 13.74
C THR A 93 -6.45 -20.05 13.65
N SER A 94 -6.21 -21.21 13.05
CA SER A 94 -7.13 -22.35 13.08
C SER A 94 -7.18 -22.93 14.49
N ASN A 95 -7.96 -22.33 15.39
CA ASN A 95 -8.43 -23.01 16.59
C ASN A 95 -9.78 -23.65 16.26
N GLU A 96 -9.74 -24.73 15.48
CA GLU A 96 -10.69 -25.83 15.65
C GLU A 96 -9.92 -26.91 16.41
N GLU A 97 -9.86 -26.78 17.73
CA GLU A 97 -9.71 -27.97 18.58
C GLU A 97 -10.97 -28.80 18.33
N VAL A 98 -10.80 -29.84 17.51
CA VAL A 98 -11.75 -30.92 17.36
C VAL A 98 -11.96 -31.52 18.76
N THR A 99 -13.04 -31.13 19.42
CA THR A 99 -13.59 -31.89 20.54
C THR A 99 -14.03 -33.24 19.99
N ALA A 100 -13.22 -34.27 20.25
CA ALA A 100 -13.60 -35.67 20.14
C ALA A 100 -14.40 -36.10 21.38
#